data_AF-A0A660W2D9-F1
#
_entry.id   AF-A0A660W2D9-F1
#
_cell.length_a   1.000
_cell.length_b   1.000
_cell.length_c   1.000
_cell.angle_alpha   90.00
_cell.angle_beta   90.00
_cell.angle_gamma   90.00
#
_symmetry.space_group_name_H-M   'P 1'
#
loop_
_entity.id
_entity.type
_entity.pdbx_description
1 polymer ?
#
loop_
_entity_poly.entity_id
_entity_poly.type
_entity_poly.pdbx_seq_one_letter_code
_entity_poly.pdbx_strand_id
1 'polypeptide(L)'
;MDKATKKQLWTLFILTGEDWRDRNISKKEASRIIGELLKEKKEEEMKVVRAIREGIKEGKKRYKQTKEPAMVIYDADLEGRPVKGGNVYYEPEFSGCGTAWVEWSPGNRKFNNLMKRIAKKYKNLGLTVTKDYYGNWVMFVEGYGYSNGHIKRTIAFYDAIADKLSELGYNVRVNYRLD
;
A
#
# COMPACT_ATOMS: atom_id res chain seq x y z
N MET A 1 14.25 -44.35 -12.59
CA MET A 1 13.79 -43.15 -11.85
C MET A 1 13.17 -42.20 -12.85
N ASP A 2 11.89 -41.86 -12.67
CA ASP A 2 11.23 -40.88 -13.54
C ASP A 2 11.82 -39.48 -13.29
N LYS A 3 12.57 -38.97 -14.27
CA LYS A 3 13.12 -37.60 -14.24
C LYS A 3 12.02 -36.55 -14.29
N ALA A 4 12.25 -35.42 -13.62
CA ALA A 4 11.34 -34.29 -13.65
C ALA A 4 10.99 -33.86 -15.09
N THR A 5 9.72 -33.55 -15.31
CA THR A 5 9.23 -33.11 -16.62
C THR A 5 9.76 -31.72 -16.97
N LYS A 6 9.84 -31.39 -18.27
CA LYS A 6 10.18 -30.04 -18.75
C LYS A 6 9.33 -28.95 -18.08
N LYS A 7 8.04 -29.23 -17.85
CA LYS A 7 7.11 -28.31 -17.17
C LYS A 7 7.46 -28.07 -15.70
N GLN A 8 7.86 -29.11 -14.97
CA GLN A 8 8.31 -28.99 -13.58
C GLN A 8 9.63 -28.22 -13.49
N LEU A 9 10.59 -28.54 -14.35
CA LEU A 9 11.87 -27.82 -14.41
C LEU A 9 11.68 -26.33 -14.76
N TRP A 10 10.80 -26.04 -15.71
CA TRP A 10 10.44 -24.66 -16.06
C TRP A 10 9.76 -23.93 -14.89
N THR A 11 8.89 -24.62 -14.15
CA THR A 11 8.23 -24.05 -12.97
C THR A 11 9.25 -23.76 -11.87
N LEU A 12 10.20 -24.67 -11.61
CA LEU A 12 11.29 -24.45 -10.66
C LEU A 12 12.16 -23.26 -11.08
N PHE A 13 12.50 -23.15 -12.36
CA PHE A 13 13.21 -21.98 -12.90
C PHE A 13 12.45 -20.68 -12.64
N ILE A 14 11.13 -20.64 -12.90
CA ILE A 14 10.30 -19.45 -12.62
C ILE A 14 10.25 -19.13 -11.11
N LEU A 15 10.17 -20.15 -10.26
CA LEU A 15 10.02 -19.95 -8.81
C LEU A 15 11.34 -19.57 -8.12
N THR A 16 12.46 -20.10 -8.59
CA THR A 16 13.78 -19.99 -7.93
C THR A 16 14.76 -19.07 -8.67
N GLY A 17 14.60 -18.89 -9.98
CA GLY A 17 15.58 -18.24 -10.85
C GLY A 17 16.79 -19.12 -11.22
N GLU A 18 16.83 -20.37 -10.74
CA GLU A 18 17.93 -21.30 -10.97
C GLU A 18 17.59 -22.30 -12.08
N ASP A 19 18.60 -22.73 -12.85
CA ASP A 19 18.44 -23.82 -13.80
C ASP A 19 18.58 -25.18 -13.10
N TRP A 20 17.55 -26.01 -13.22
CA TRP A 20 17.47 -27.33 -12.58
C TRP A 20 17.68 -28.48 -13.56
N ARG A 21 17.93 -28.21 -14.84
CA ARG A 21 18.03 -29.25 -15.89
C ARG A 21 19.15 -30.26 -15.62
N ASP A 22 20.27 -29.80 -15.08
CA ASP A 22 21.45 -30.63 -14.83
C ASP A 22 21.46 -31.27 -13.43
N ARG A 23 20.47 -30.95 -12.57
CA ARG A 23 20.41 -31.43 -11.18
C ARG A 23 19.87 -32.85 -11.01
N ASN A 24 19.55 -33.53 -12.11
CA ASN A 24 19.07 -34.92 -12.17
C ASN A 24 17.94 -35.27 -11.16
N ILE A 25 17.06 -34.30 -10.88
CA ILE A 25 15.97 -34.44 -9.91
C ILE A 25 14.83 -35.33 -10.42
N SER A 26 14.18 -36.07 -9.51
CA SER A 26 13.03 -36.92 -9.85
C SER A 26 11.73 -36.12 -10.00
N LYS A 27 10.71 -36.68 -10.69
CA LYS A 27 9.36 -36.07 -10.76
C LYS A 27 8.77 -35.81 -9.38
N LYS A 28 8.91 -36.77 -8.46
CA LYS A 28 8.33 -36.70 -7.10
C LYS A 28 9.00 -35.59 -6.28
N GLU A 29 10.32 -35.49 -6.39
CA GLU A 29 11.10 -34.45 -5.73
C GLU A 29 10.80 -33.06 -6.29
N ALA A 30 10.75 -32.90 -7.61
CA ALA A 30 10.38 -31.64 -8.24
C ALA A 30 8.98 -31.18 -7.82
N SER A 31 7.99 -32.08 -7.81
CA SER A 31 6.65 -31.77 -7.33
C SER A 31 6.61 -31.35 -5.86
N ARG A 32 7.41 -32.01 -4.99
CA ARG A 32 7.52 -31.64 -3.57
C ARG A 32 8.05 -30.22 -3.41
N ILE A 33 9.19 -29.90 -4.04
CA ILE A 33 9.84 -28.59 -3.98
C ILE A 33 8.90 -27.49 -4.50
N ILE A 34 8.26 -27.73 -5.66
CA ILE A 34 7.27 -26.78 -6.22
C ILE A 34 6.13 -26.55 -5.23
N GLY A 35 5.61 -27.62 -4.62
CA GLY A 35 4.53 -27.53 -3.64
C GLY A 35 4.91 -26.69 -2.42
N GLU A 36 6.12 -26.89 -1.89
CA GLU A 36 6.67 -26.12 -0.77
C GLU A 36 6.81 -24.63 -1.13
N LEU A 37 7.45 -24.32 -2.26
CA LEU A 37 7.64 -22.93 -2.74
C LEU A 37 6.31 -22.20 -2.99
N LEU A 38 5.31 -22.90 -3.52
CA LEU A 38 3.97 -22.32 -3.73
C LEU A 38 3.24 -22.08 -2.40
N LYS A 39 3.43 -22.96 -1.42
CA LYS A 39 2.87 -22.79 -0.07
C LYS A 39 3.48 -21.58 0.62
N GLU A 40 4.80 -21.44 0.58
CA GLU A 40 5.52 -20.27 1.13
C GLU A 40 5.04 -18.96 0.50
N LYS A 41 4.94 -18.90 -0.85
CA LYS A 41 4.40 -17.71 -1.54
C LYS A 41 2.98 -17.36 -1.10
N LYS A 42 2.15 -18.37 -0.85
CA LYS A 42 0.77 -18.16 -0.36
C LYS A 42 0.77 -17.67 1.09
N GLU A 43 1.66 -18.18 1.92
CA GLU A 43 1.82 -17.73 3.31
C GLU A 43 2.32 -16.28 3.39
N GLU A 44 3.30 -15.90 2.58
CA GLU A 44 3.77 -14.52 2.46
C GLU A 44 2.63 -13.59 2.03
N GLU A 45 1.87 -13.95 1.00
CA GLU A 45 0.70 -13.18 0.57
C GLU A 45 -0.32 -13.00 1.69
N MET A 46 -0.62 -14.08 2.42
CA MET A 46 -1.56 -14.02 3.54
C MET A 46 -1.04 -13.16 4.70
N LYS A 47 0.27 -13.14 4.97
CA LYS A 47 0.88 -12.24 5.97
C LYS A 47 0.68 -10.78 5.58
N VAL A 48 0.96 -10.42 4.33
CA VAL A 48 0.76 -9.04 3.83
C VAL A 48 -0.72 -8.65 3.86
N VAL A 49 -1.62 -9.53 3.44
CA VAL A 49 -3.07 -9.27 3.52
C VAL A 49 -3.54 -9.03 4.95
N ARG A 50 -3.03 -9.80 5.92
CA ARG A 50 -3.35 -9.58 7.35
C ARG A 50 -2.83 -8.24 7.83
N ALA A 51 -1.56 -7.91 7.54
CA ALA A 51 -0.97 -6.63 7.89
C ALA A 51 -1.76 -5.45 7.31
N ILE A 52 -2.21 -5.52 6.06
CA ILE A 52 -3.06 -4.47 5.46
C ILE A 52 -4.41 -4.36 6.17
N ARG A 53 -5.07 -5.48 6.50
CA ARG A 53 -6.36 -5.46 7.23
C ARG A 53 -6.22 -4.85 8.62
N GLU A 54 -5.17 -5.23 9.33
CA GLU A 54 -4.85 -4.70 10.65
C GLU A 54 -4.51 -3.22 10.56
N GLY A 55 -3.70 -2.82 9.57
CA GLY A 55 -3.35 -1.44 9.28
C GLY A 55 -4.57 -0.60 8.94
N ILE A 56 -5.52 -1.08 8.14
CA ILE A 56 -6.79 -0.38 7.86
C ILE A 56 -7.63 -0.25 9.12
N LYS A 57 -7.74 -1.33 9.93
CA LYS A 57 -8.50 -1.30 11.18
C LYS A 57 -7.93 -0.27 12.15
N GLU A 58 -6.61 -0.25 12.30
CA GLU A 58 -5.91 0.69 13.18
C GLU A 58 -5.94 2.11 12.62
N GLY A 59 -5.72 2.26 11.31
CA GLY A 59 -5.82 3.52 10.60
C GLY A 59 -7.19 4.17 10.77
N LYS A 60 -8.28 3.39 10.73
CA LYS A 60 -9.63 3.91 11.02
C LYS A 60 -9.78 4.46 12.44
N LYS A 61 -9.06 3.90 13.43
CA LYS A 61 -9.04 4.45 14.80
C LYS A 61 -8.21 5.72 14.84
N ARG A 62 -6.98 5.68 14.30
CA ARG A 62 -6.08 6.85 14.25
C ARG A 62 -6.74 8.03 13.53
N TYR A 63 -7.42 7.78 12.41
CA TYR A 63 -8.20 8.78 11.68
C TYR A 63 -9.19 9.52 12.58
N LYS A 64 -9.98 8.78 13.38
CA LYS A 64 -10.99 9.36 14.28
C LYS A 64 -10.39 10.05 15.50
N GLN A 65 -9.25 9.59 15.97
CA GLN A 65 -8.58 10.11 17.17
C GLN A 65 -7.65 11.29 16.88
N THR A 66 -7.24 11.45 15.62
CA THR A 66 -6.36 12.53 15.18
C THR A 66 -7.11 13.84 15.29
N LYS A 67 -6.63 14.69 16.21
CA LYS A 67 -7.11 16.06 16.39
C LYS A 67 -6.42 16.97 15.40
N GLU A 68 -7.18 17.92 14.88
CA GLU A 68 -6.70 18.91 13.92
C GLU A 68 -6.79 20.31 14.53
N PRO A 69 -5.95 21.25 14.09
CA PRO A 69 -6.02 22.61 14.59
C PRO A 69 -7.32 23.26 14.10
N ALA A 70 -7.83 24.22 14.87
CA ALA A 70 -8.89 25.09 14.39
C ALA A 70 -8.31 26.10 13.39
N MET A 71 -9.12 26.51 12.42
CA MET A 71 -8.76 27.53 11.44
C MET A 71 -9.86 28.58 11.31
N VAL A 72 -9.45 29.84 11.13
CA VAL A 72 -10.34 30.92 10.74
C VAL A 72 -10.17 31.13 9.24
N ILE A 73 -11.27 31.01 8.51
CA ILE A 73 -11.37 31.26 7.08
C ILE A 73 -12.09 32.59 6.91
N TYR A 74 -11.54 33.49 6.11
CA TYR A 74 -12.16 34.80 5.88
C TYR A 74 -12.06 35.18 4.41
N ASP A 75 -13.01 35.99 3.95
CA ASP A 75 -12.96 36.59 2.63
C ASP A 75 -11.73 37.52 2.56
N ALA A 76 -10.87 37.29 1.57
CA ALA A 76 -9.65 38.05 1.36
C ALA A 76 -9.67 38.81 0.03
N ASP A 77 -9.05 39.99 -0.01
CA ASP A 77 -8.78 40.71 -1.24
C ASP A 77 -7.65 40.03 -2.06
N LEU A 78 -7.34 40.57 -3.23
CA LEU A 78 -6.29 40.03 -4.11
C LEU A 78 -4.88 40.08 -3.48
N GLU A 79 -4.70 40.83 -2.39
CA GLU A 79 -3.45 40.91 -1.63
C GLU A 79 -3.46 39.99 -0.41
N GLY A 80 -4.51 39.17 -0.24
CA GLY A 80 -4.65 38.22 0.86
C GLY A 80 -5.09 38.86 2.18
N ARG A 81 -5.55 40.12 2.18
CA ARG A 81 -5.98 40.82 3.39
C ARG A 81 -7.47 40.60 3.63
N PRO A 82 -7.94 40.49 4.89
CA PRO A 82 -9.37 40.36 5.19
C PRO A 82 -10.19 41.53 4.62
N VAL A 83 -11.28 41.20 3.92
CA VAL A 83 -12.22 42.20 3.38
C VAL A 83 -13.10 42.74 4.51
N LYS A 84 -13.16 44.08 4.65
CA LYS A 84 -14.02 44.72 5.64
C LYS A 84 -15.50 44.45 5.34
N GLY A 85 -16.21 43.80 6.26
CA GLY A 85 -17.60 43.37 6.08
C GLY A 85 -17.77 42.05 5.31
N GLY A 86 -16.67 41.37 4.98
CA GLY A 86 -16.68 40.03 4.39
C GLY A 86 -17.04 38.95 5.40
N ASN A 87 -17.26 37.74 4.91
CA ASN A 87 -17.59 36.59 5.74
C ASN A 87 -16.36 36.11 6.52
N VAL A 88 -16.61 35.64 7.74
CA VAL A 88 -15.62 34.97 8.58
C VAL A 88 -16.24 33.66 9.06
N TYR A 89 -15.58 32.56 8.76
CA TYR A 89 -15.97 31.21 9.15
C TYR A 89 -14.92 30.64 10.09
N TYR A 90 -15.37 30.09 11.21
CA TYR A 90 -14.53 29.34 12.12
C TYR A 90 -14.72 27.85 11.88
N GLU A 91 -13.66 27.18 11.44
CA GLU A 91 -13.63 25.73 11.31
C GLU A 91 -12.89 25.14 12.52
N PRO A 92 -13.59 24.45 13.45
CA PRO A 92 -12.96 23.89 14.64
C PRO A 92 -11.88 22.85 14.34
N GLU A 93 -11.92 22.18 13.18
CA GLU A 93 -10.92 21.20 12.78
C GLU A 93 -10.59 21.31 11.28
N PHE A 94 -9.45 21.92 10.96
CA PHE A 94 -8.96 22.04 9.59
C PHE A 94 -7.45 21.84 9.52
N SER A 95 -7.00 20.97 8.63
CA SER A 95 -5.58 20.76 8.36
C SER A 95 -5.20 20.87 6.88
N GLY A 96 -6.16 21.17 6.02
CA GLY A 96 -5.96 21.34 4.58
C GLY A 96 -6.67 20.29 3.75
N CYS A 97 -6.91 20.64 2.49
CA CYS A 97 -7.41 19.73 1.48
C CYS A 97 -6.22 19.03 0.82
N GLY A 98 -6.39 17.75 0.47
CA GLY A 98 -5.31 17.03 -0.19
C GLY A 98 -5.48 15.52 -0.21
N THR A 99 -4.44 14.87 -0.71
CA THR A 99 -4.39 13.42 -0.93
C THR A 99 -3.22 12.82 -0.15
N ALA A 100 -3.40 11.65 0.45
CA ALA A 100 -2.32 10.86 1.05
C ALA A 100 -2.35 9.40 0.57
N TRP A 101 -1.19 8.73 0.62
CA TRP A 101 -1.03 7.34 0.19
C TRP A 101 0.18 6.67 0.84
N VAL A 102 0.25 5.35 0.77
CA VAL A 102 1.48 4.60 1.03
C VAL A 102 2.26 4.47 -0.27
N GLU A 103 3.56 4.73 -0.25
CA GLU A 103 4.45 4.59 -1.39
C GLU A 103 5.68 3.74 -1.11
N TRP A 104 6.23 3.15 -2.17
CA TRP A 104 7.47 2.38 -2.13
C TRP A 104 8.23 2.39 -3.46
N SER A 105 9.53 2.07 -3.36
CA SER A 105 10.46 2.14 -4.49
C SER A 105 10.10 1.16 -5.62
N PRO A 106 10.27 1.57 -6.90
CA PRO A 106 10.07 0.68 -8.04
C PRO A 106 11.05 -0.50 -8.07
N GLY A 107 12.19 -0.42 -7.38
CA GLY A 107 13.22 -1.45 -7.36
C GLY A 107 12.77 -2.77 -6.74
N ASN A 108 11.73 -2.78 -5.88
CA ASN A 108 11.26 -4.00 -5.24
C ASN A 108 10.25 -4.78 -6.11
N ARG A 109 10.73 -5.39 -7.20
CA ARG A 109 9.88 -6.11 -8.17
C ARG A 109 9.01 -7.20 -7.53
N LYS A 110 9.53 -7.92 -6.52
CA LYS A 110 8.77 -8.97 -5.81
C LYS A 110 7.57 -8.37 -5.08
N PHE A 111 7.79 -7.31 -4.29
CA PHE A 111 6.73 -6.62 -3.57
C PHE A 111 5.72 -5.95 -4.52
N ASN A 112 6.19 -5.32 -5.61
CA ASN A 112 5.32 -4.71 -6.62
C ASN A 112 4.32 -5.71 -7.20
N ASN A 113 4.81 -6.90 -7.57
CA ASN A 113 3.95 -7.96 -8.13
C ASN A 113 3.01 -8.55 -7.08
N LEU A 114 3.47 -8.67 -5.84
CA LEU A 114 2.65 -9.12 -4.73
C LEU A 114 1.49 -8.14 -4.48
N MET A 115 1.76 -6.85 -4.36
CA MET A 115 0.75 -5.82 -4.10
C MET A 115 -0.29 -5.73 -5.23
N LYS A 116 0.13 -5.80 -6.50
CA LYS A 116 -0.80 -5.89 -7.65
C LYS A 116 -1.73 -7.09 -7.56
N ARG A 117 -1.17 -8.25 -7.21
CA ARG A 117 -1.96 -9.49 -7.06
C ARG A 117 -2.94 -9.38 -5.91
N ILE A 118 -2.52 -8.80 -4.78
CA ILE A 118 -3.38 -8.54 -3.63
C ILE A 118 -4.54 -7.62 -4.02
N ALA A 119 -4.26 -6.46 -4.63
CA ALA A 119 -5.29 -5.51 -5.05
C ALA A 119 -6.31 -6.15 -6.02
N LYS A 120 -5.83 -6.97 -6.97
CA LYS A 120 -6.70 -7.67 -7.92
C LYS A 120 -7.56 -8.77 -7.28
N LYS A 121 -6.98 -9.54 -6.36
CA LYS A 121 -7.60 -10.75 -5.78
C LYS A 121 -8.50 -10.44 -4.57
N TYR A 122 -8.14 -9.44 -3.78
CA TYR A 122 -8.83 -9.06 -2.55
C TYR A 122 -9.51 -7.69 -2.71
N LYS A 123 -10.40 -7.59 -3.70
CA LYS A 123 -11.13 -6.35 -4.01
C LYS A 123 -11.88 -5.76 -2.80
N ASN A 124 -12.30 -6.62 -1.87
CA ASN A 124 -12.96 -6.22 -0.62
C ASN A 124 -12.07 -5.42 0.35
N LEU A 125 -10.77 -5.31 0.08
CA LEU A 125 -9.87 -4.40 0.81
C LEU A 125 -9.94 -2.96 0.29
N GLY A 126 -10.59 -2.71 -0.85
CA GLY A 126 -10.70 -1.38 -1.45
C GLY A 126 -9.33 -0.79 -1.87
N LEU A 127 -8.38 -1.64 -2.25
CA LEU A 127 -7.02 -1.20 -2.58
C LEU A 127 -6.89 -0.83 -4.06
N THR A 128 -6.36 0.36 -4.31
CA THR A 128 -5.86 0.76 -5.62
C THR A 128 -4.35 0.84 -5.57
N VAL A 129 -3.66 0.08 -6.43
CA VAL A 129 -2.20 0.10 -6.55
C VAL A 129 -1.83 0.59 -7.93
N THR A 130 -1.14 1.73 -8.00
CA THR A 130 -0.74 2.38 -9.25
C THR A 130 0.67 2.94 -9.15
N LYS A 131 1.15 3.59 -10.21
CA LYS A 131 2.37 4.39 -10.17
C LYS A 131 2.05 5.87 -10.01
N ASP A 132 2.87 6.58 -9.25
CA ASP A 132 2.87 8.04 -9.25
C ASP A 132 3.62 8.61 -10.48
N TYR A 133 3.65 9.94 -10.57
CA TYR A 133 4.36 10.66 -11.63
C TYR A 133 5.88 10.35 -11.66
N TYR A 134 6.47 10.08 -10.50
CA TYR A 134 7.90 9.77 -10.35
C TYR A 134 8.23 8.28 -10.58
N GLY A 135 7.22 7.47 -10.88
CA GLY A 135 7.36 6.04 -11.15
C GLY A 135 7.43 5.16 -9.89
N ASN A 136 7.26 5.72 -8.70
CA ASN A 136 7.08 4.96 -7.46
C ASN A 136 5.75 4.23 -7.49
N TRP A 137 5.67 3.11 -6.79
CA TRP A 137 4.38 2.46 -6.58
C TRP A 137 3.69 3.07 -5.39
N VAL A 138 2.39 3.31 -5.55
CA VAL A 138 1.53 3.88 -4.53
C VAL A 138 0.31 3.01 -4.30
N MET A 139 -0.20 3.05 -3.08
CA MET A 139 -1.42 2.37 -2.66
C MET A 139 -2.37 3.36 -2.01
N PHE A 140 -3.61 3.34 -2.49
CA PHE A 140 -4.75 4.03 -1.89
C PHE A 140 -5.73 3.01 -1.31
N VAL A 141 -6.45 3.45 -0.26
CA VAL A 141 -7.64 2.76 0.24
C VAL A 141 -8.86 3.60 -0.14
N GLU A 142 -9.86 2.95 -0.72
CA GLU A 142 -11.12 3.57 -1.11
C GLU A 142 -11.77 4.33 0.06
N GLY A 143 -12.18 5.57 -0.21
CA GLY A 143 -12.76 6.48 0.79
C GLY A 143 -11.75 7.17 1.72
N TYR A 144 -10.46 6.87 1.59
CA TYR A 144 -9.39 7.49 2.38
C TYR A 144 -8.27 8.08 1.50
N GLY A 145 -8.45 8.21 0.20
CA GLY A 145 -7.42 8.77 -0.69
C GLY A 145 -7.29 10.29 -0.57
N TYR A 146 -8.42 10.99 -0.64
CA TYR A 146 -8.53 12.44 -0.61
C TYR A 146 -9.31 12.91 0.63
N SER A 147 -8.99 14.10 1.12
CA SER A 147 -9.69 14.75 2.21
C SER A 147 -9.94 16.22 1.88
N ASN A 148 -11.14 16.70 2.21
CA ASN A 148 -11.51 18.10 2.09
C ASN A 148 -11.43 18.75 3.47
N GLY A 149 -10.23 19.22 3.83
CA GLY A 149 -9.97 19.92 5.09
C GLY A 149 -9.38 19.06 6.21
N HIS A 150 -9.27 17.73 6.04
CA HIS A 150 -8.81 16.83 7.11
C HIS A 150 -7.62 15.95 6.69
N ILE A 151 -6.63 16.51 5.98
CA ILE A 151 -5.49 15.73 5.45
C ILE A 151 -4.66 15.06 6.54
N LYS A 152 -4.50 15.66 7.74
CA LYS A 152 -3.76 15.04 8.85
C LYS A 152 -4.40 13.74 9.32
N ARG A 153 -5.73 13.65 9.34
CA ARG A 153 -6.44 12.40 9.64
C ARG A 153 -6.12 11.31 8.61
N THR A 154 -6.07 11.70 7.34
CA THR A 154 -5.74 10.79 6.23
C THR A 154 -4.29 10.30 6.29
N ILE A 155 -3.34 11.18 6.62
CA ILE A 155 -1.94 10.80 6.85
C ILE A 155 -1.85 9.77 7.99
N ALA A 156 -2.48 10.05 9.13
CA ALA A 156 -2.48 9.14 10.27
C ALA A 156 -3.13 7.77 9.97
N PHE A 157 -4.12 7.75 9.06
CA PHE A 157 -4.71 6.52 8.55
C PHE A 157 -3.69 5.67 7.78
N TYR A 158 -2.95 6.29 6.84
CA TYR A 158 -1.95 5.57 6.05
C TYR A 158 -0.71 5.21 6.86
N ASP A 159 -0.35 5.99 7.89
CA ASP A 159 0.77 5.67 8.78
C ASP A 159 0.56 4.31 9.44
N ALA A 160 -0.66 4.02 9.90
CA ALA A 160 -0.96 2.73 10.49
C ALA A 160 -0.77 1.55 9.51
N ILE A 161 -0.99 1.78 8.22
CA ILE A 161 -0.78 0.76 7.19
C ILE A 161 0.71 0.63 6.89
N ALA A 162 1.42 1.76 6.76
CA ALA A 162 2.87 1.78 6.55
C ALA A 162 3.62 1.10 7.70
N ASP A 163 3.22 1.35 8.95
CA ASP A 163 3.75 0.69 10.15
C ASP A 163 3.66 -0.83 10.02
N LYS A 164 2.46 -1.34 9.71
CA LYS A 164 2.22 -2.80 9.62
C LYS A 164 2.97 -3.47 8.46
N LEU A 165 3.18 -2.76 7.36
CA LEU A 165 4.01 -3.26 6.25
C LEU A 165 5.50 -3.18 6.59
N SER A 166 5.93 -2.15 7.31
CA SER A 166 7.31 -1.98 7.76
C SER A 166 7.71 -3.02 8.80
N GLU A 167 6.79 -3.40 9.69
CA GLU A 167 6.95 -4.54 10.64
C GLU A 167 7.24 -5.86 9.93
N LEU A 168 6.78 -6.04 8.67
CA LEU A 168 7.10 -7.19 7.83
C LEU A 168 8.41 -7.04 7.05
N GLY A 169 9.14 -5.94 7.24
CA GLY A 169 10.42 -5.65 6.57
C GLY A 169 10.29 -4.97 5.20
N TYR A 170 9.11 -4.49 4.83
CA TYR A 170 8.95 -3.74 3.58
C TYR A 170 9.33 -2.27 3.77
N ASN A 171 10.22 -1.76 2.92
CA ASN A 171 10.54 -0.34 2.88
C ASN A 171 9.40 0.43 2.18
N VAL A 172 8.48 0.94 2.98
CA VAL A 172 7.34 1.76 2.55
C VAL A 172 7.28 3.03 3.39
N ARG A 173 6.65 4.08 2.88
CA ARG A 173 6.40 5.31 3.65
C ARG A 173 5.07 5.94 3.27
N VAL A 174 4.56 6.82 4.11
CA VAL A 174 3.44 7.67 3.75
C VAL A 174 3.94 8.89 3.00
N ASN A 175 3.22 9.28 1.95
CA ASN A 175 3.42 10.53 1.25
C ASN A 175 2.06 11.21 1.06
N TYR A 176 2.09 12.52 0.85
CA TYR A 176 0.88 13.32 0.72
C TYR A 176 1.14 14.55 -0.14
N ARG A 177 0.04 15.14 -0.62
CA ARG A 177 0.02 16.39 -1.38
C ARG A 177 -1.17 17.21 -0.91
N LEU A 178 -0.93 18.50 -0.63
CA LEU A 178 -1.99 19.49 -0.43
C LEU A 178 -2.44 20.03 -1.78
N ASP A 179 -3.73 20.32 -1.90
CA ASP A 179 -4.37 20.88 -3.08
C ASP A 179 -4.81 22.33 -2.87
#